data_AF-A0A4Y8CKZ4-F1
#
_entry.id   AF-A0A4Y8CKZ4-F1
#
_cell.length_a   1.000
_cell.length_b   1.000
_cell.length_c   1.000
_cell.angle_alpha   90.00
_cell.angle_beta   90.00
_cell.angle_gamma   90.00
#
_symmetry.space_group_name_H-M   'P 1'
#
loop_
_entity.id
_entity.type
_entity.pdbx_description
1 polymer ?
#
loop_
_entity_poly.entity_id
_entity_poly.type
_entity_poly.pdbx_seq_one_letter_code
_entity_poly.pdbx_strand_id
1 'polypeptide(L)'
;MNTLCHSISKRWPAKTGLLLVPVTGSRASLLGITNQRSYSSYHNARIRTVYMKCRPTQRLRHEAKGRAFFSSETCAVQEPVIHSAYEEKTGTWQYVVADPSSKTAVIIDPVLDYDPATQIISSQTADSLLSMIKEKDYKIDRILETHAHADHLTAASYLQDCLAEQQGHRPPICIGRRIREVQRLFSQIYDIPAHEYEDAFDKLLDDDETFNIGRLTATIVHLPGHTPDHVGYKIGGNVFCGDSIFHADIGTARCDFPGGSADDLYNSGRKLLALPDETKIWTGHDYPSNVRGAPVPWLSVKDQRRNNTHLNDNVNKANFVTLRQTRDAELSEPKLLHQSLQINMRAGRLPKPTLSGHSLLHLPLKLKNIAWDARAA
;
A
#
# COMPACT_ATOMS: atom_id res chain seq x y z
N MET A 1 39.34 44.27 -18.07
CA MET A 1 40.64 43.92 -18.69
C MET A 1 40.65 42.43 -18.96
N ASN A 2 40.95 42.06 -20.21
CA ASN A 2 41.56 40.81 -20.69
C ASN A 2 41.25 39.43 -20.04
N THR A 3 40.60 38.57 -20.86
CA THR A 3 41.03 37.22 -21.31
C THR A 3 41.32 36.11 -20.27
N LEU A 4 40.98 34.84 -20.47
CA LEU A 4 41.15 34.06 -21.71
C LEU A 4 40.01 33.06 -22.03
N CYS A 5 39.87 32.78 -23.32
CA CYS A 5 39.17 31.63 -23.88
C CYS A 5 40.08 30.38 -23.85
N HIS A 6 39.51 29.18 -23.71
CA HIS A 6 40.03 27.94 -24.30
C HIS A 6 38.87 27.02 -24.67
N SER A 7 38.82 26.61 -25.94
CA SER A 7 37.97 25.52 -26.42
C SER A 7 38.74 24.20 -26.41
N ILE A 8 38.04 23.07 -26.47
CA ILE A 8 38.35 21.95 -27.37
C ILE A 8 37.18 20.97 -27.37
N SER A 9 36.88 20.45 -28.55
CA SER A 9 35.78 19.54 -28.85
C SER A 9 36.21 18.07 -28.78
N LYS A 10 35.27 17.17 -28.46
CA LYS A 10 35.34 15.77 -28.91
C LYS A 10 33.99 15.31 -29.45
N ARG A 11 34.04 14.69 -30.64
CA ARG A 11 32.89 14.22 -31.42
C ARG A 11 32.39 12.87 -30.90
N TRP A 12 31.09 12.64 -31.01
CA TRP A 12 30.51 11.29 -31.04
C TRP A 12 30.26 10.88 -32.51
N PRO A 13 30.46 9.60 -32.90
CA PRO A 13 30.05 9.09 -34.20
C PRO A 13 28.57 8.69 -34.22
N ALA A 14 27.96 8.77 -35.40
CA ALA A 14 26.59 8.30 -35.69
C ALA A 14 26.61 7.17 -36.74
N LYS A 15 25.42 6.60 -37.05
CA LYS A 15 25.12 5.43 -37.93
C LYS A 15 25.23 4.07 -37.19
N THR A 16 24.43 3.01 -37.41
CA THR A 16 23.19 2.68 -38.21
C THR A 16 22.64 1.33 -37.69
N GLY A 17 21.40 0.87 -37.92
CA GLY A 17 20.24 1.47 -38.60
C GLY A 17 19.43 0.45 -39.46
N LEU A 18 18.10 0.37 -39.26
CA LEU A 18 17.07 -0.41 -40.01
C LEU A 18 17.11 -1.96 -39.92
N LEU A 19 16.02 -2.60 -39.42
CA LEU A 19 15.04 -3.32 -40.27
C LEU A 19 13.78 -3.78 -39.48
N LEU A 20 12.63 -3.78 -40.16
CA LEU A 20 11.37 -4.42 -39.76
C LEU A 20 11.13 -5.67 -40.62
N VAL A 21 10.68 -6.78 -40.04
CA VAL A 21 9.81 -7.77 -40.71
C VAL A 21 8.88 -8.42 -39.66
N PRO A 22 7.55 -8.44 -39.87
CA PRO A 22 6.61 -9.18 -39.01
C PRO A 22 6.38 -10.62 -39.51
N VAL A 23 5.96 -11.51 -38.61
CA VAL A 23 5.38 -12.82 -38.98
C VAL A 23 3.87 -12.79 -38.72
N THR A 24 3.10 -13.29 -39.68
CA THR A 24 1.63 -13.20 -39.73
C THR A 24 0.96 -14.56 -39.52
N GLY A 25 -0.28 -14.52 -39.03
CA GLY A 25 -1.24 -15.64 -39.11
C GLY A 25 -1.17 -16.67 -37.96
N SER A 26 -2.26 -17.34 -37.58
CA SER A 26 -3.66 -17.10 -37.97
C SER A 26 -4.63 -17.65 -36.91
N ARG A 27 -5.89 -17.20 -36.95
CA ARG A 27 -6.98 -17.65 -36.06
C ARG A 27 -7.39 -19.10 -36.35
N ALA A 28 -7.79 -19.83 -35.31
CA ALA A 28 -8.83 -20.86 -35.40
C ALA A 28 -9.61 -20.94 -34.09
N SER A 29 -10.88 -20.52 -34.13
CA SER A 29 -11.83 -20.56 -33.01
C SER A 29 -12.98 -21.51 -33.36
N LEU A 30 -13.34 -22.40 -32.45
CA LEU A 30 -14.59 -23.18 -32.40
C LEU A 30 -14.80 -23.52 -30.89
N LEU A 31 -15.82 -23.02 -30.19
CA LEU A 31 -17.21 -23.49 -30.23
C LEU A 31 -17.27 -25.03 -30.25
N GLY A 32 -17.68 -25.75 -29.21
CA GLY A 32 -18.53 -25.37 -28.07
C GLY A 32 -19.82 -26.19 -28.13
N ILE A 33 -19.91 -27.25 -27.33
CA ILE A 33 -21.13 -28.07 -27.19
C ILE A 33 -21.38 -28.30 -25.70
N THR A 34 -22.49 -27.76 -25.23
CA THR A 34 -23.09 -28.07 -23.94
C THR A 34 -23.80 -29.43 -23.99
N ASN A 35 -23.90 -30.12 -22.86
CA ASN A 35 -24.96 -31.12 -22.70
C ASN A 35 -25.44 -31.19 -21.25
N GLN A 36 -26.74 -30.93 -21.06
CA GLN A 36 -27.44 -31.10 -19.79
C GLN A 36 -28.18 -32.44 -19.78
N ARG A 37 -28.21 -33.12 -18.62
CA ARG A 37 -29.28 -34.01 -18.10
C ARG A 37 -28.79 -34.51 -16.73
N SER A 38 -29.34 -34.16 -15.56
CA SER A 38 -30.72 -34.08 -15.04
C SER A 38 -31.25 -35.41 -14.46
N TYR A 39 -31.66 -35.36 -13.18
CA TYR A 39 -32.48 -36.30 -12.41
C TYR A 39 -32.01 -37.76 -12.21
N SER A 40 -31.87 -38.16 -10.95
CA SER A 40 -32.93 -38.95 -10.29
C SER A 40 -32.77 -38.96 -8.76
N SER A 41 -33.89 -39.05 -8.04
CA SER A 41 -33.99 -39.12 -6.57
C SER A 41 -34.49 -40.50 -6.14
N TYR A 42 -34.03 -41.00 -4.99
CA TYR A 42 -34.71 -42.10 -4.30
C TYR A 42 -34.71 -41.95 -2.78
N HIS A 43 -35.89 -42.14 -2.19
CA HIS A 43 -36.12 -42.31 -0.76
C HIS A 43 -35.62 -43.68 -0.26
N ASN A 44 -35.23 -43.76 1.02
CA ASN A 44 -35.94 -44.65 1.96
C ASN A 44 -35.66 -44.32 3.43
N ALA A 45 -36.56 -44.73 4.33
CA ALA A 45 -36.56 -44.36 5.75
C ALA A 45 -37.00 -45.52 6.66
N ARG A 46 -36.89 -45.31 7.99
CA ARG A 46 -37.23 -46.22 9.12
C ARG A 46 -36.11 -47.25 9.40
N ILE A 47 -35.91 -47.77 10.62
CA ILE A 47 -36.84 -48.05 11.74
C ILE A 47 -36.27 -47.63 13.11
N ARG A 48 -37.14 -47.30 14.07
CA ARG A 48 -36.82 -47.09 15.51
C ARG A 48 -36.94 -48.40 16.30
N THR A 49 -36.13 -48.55 17.36
CA THR A 49 -36.42 -49.49 18.46
C THR A 49 -36.47 -48.73 19.79
N VAL A 50 -37.46 -49.04 20.62
CA VAL A 50 -37.70 -48.43 21.94
C VAL A 50 -37.56 -49.50 23.01
N TYR A 51 -36.94 -49.18 24.15
CA TYR A 51 -37.11 -49.93 25.39
C TYR A 51 -37.27 -48.98 26.58
N MET A 52 -38.36 -49.14 27.33
CA MET A 52 -38.57 -48.57 28.67
C MET A 52 -38.58 -49.70 29.70
N LYS A 53 -38.06 -49.45 30.91
CA LYS A 53 -38.41 -50.19 32.15
C LYS A 53 -38.23 -49.30 33.38
N CYS A 54 -38.89 -49.66 34.49
CA CYS A 54 -39.33 -48.74 35.54
C CYS A 54 -38.39 -48.53 36.75
N ARG A 55 -38.68 -47.44 37.49
CA ARG A 55 -38.30 -47.05 38.88
C ARG A 55 -38.78 -48.07 39.94
N PRO A 56 -38.29 -48.10 41.22
CA PRO A 56 -38.14 -47.01 42.21
C PRO A 56 -36.75 -46.97 42.93
N THR A 57 -36.38 -46.10 43.89
CA THR A 57 -37.08 -45.37 44.98
C THR A 57 -36.48 -43.99 45.29
N GLN A 58 -37.24 -43.10 45.95
CA GLN A 58 -36.77 -41.78 46.39
C GLN A 58 -35.74 -41.81 47.54
N ARG A 59 -34.73 -40.94 47.48
CA ARG A 59 -34.19 -40.23 48.64
C ARG A 59 -34.03 -38.75 48.28
N LEU A 60 -34.65 -37.88 49.07
CA LEU A 60 -34.48 -36.42 48.99
C LEU A 60 -33.11 -36.03 49.57
N ARG A 61 -32.36 -35.16 48.89
CA ARG A 61 -31.40 -34.21 49.52
C ARG A 61 -30.93 -33.15 48.51
N HIS A 62 -31.16 -31.89 48.90
CA HIS A 62 -30.58 -30.62 48.44
C HIS A 62 -30.39 -30.37 46.93
N GLU A 63 -31.14 -29.38 46.44
CA GLU A 63 -30.78 -28.59 45.26
C GLU A 63 -29.42 -27.89 45.47
N ALA A 64 -28.46 -28.17 44.59
CA ALA A 64 -27.34 -27.27 44.33
C ALA A 64 -27.66 -26.53 43.03
N LYS A 65 -28.00 -25.24 43.13
CA LYS A 65 -28.21 -24.38 41.95
C LYS A 65 -26.92 -24.33 41.13
N GLY A 66 -27.06 -24.40 39.81
CA GLY A 66 -25.96 -24.73 38.91
C GLY A 66 -24.81 -23.72 38.89
N ARG A 67 -23.60 -24.24 38.67
CA ARG A 67 -22.52 -23.46 38.05
C ARG A 67 -22.55 -23.75 36.56
N ALA A 68 -22.99 -22.76 35.77
CA ALA A 68 -22.68 -22.74 34.36
C ALA A 68 -21.16 -22.52 34.22
N PHE A 69 -20.45 -23.49 33.67
CA PHE A 69 -19.06 -23.30 33.25
C PHE A 69 -19.07 -22.48 31.96
N PHE A 70 -18.95 -21.16 32.10
CA PHE A 70 -18.56 -20.30 30.98
C PHE A 70 -17.06 -20.51 30.72
N SER A 71 -16.73 -21.41 29.81
CA SER A 71 -15.42 -21.40 29.17
C SER A 71 -15.38 -20.22 28.21
N SER A 72 -14.74 -19.13 28.65
CA SER A 72 -14.27 -18.11 27.70
C SER A 72 -13.13 -18.73 26.89
N GLU A 73 -13.47 -19.36 25.78
CA GLU A 73 -12.49 -19.60 24.72
C GLU A 73 -12.03 -18.23 24.24
N THR A 74 -10.88 -17.78 24.72
CA THR A 74 -10.12 -16.71 24.08
C THR A 74 -9.73 -17.23 22.72
N CYS A 75 -10.56 -16.94 21.71
CA CYS A 75 -10.25 -17.21 20.31
C CYS A 75 -8.88 -16.58 20.05
N ALA A 76 -7.87 -17.40 19.81
CA ALA A 76 -6.52 -16.91 19.55
C ALA A 76 -6.60 -15.97 18.36
N VAL A 77 -6.06 -14.76 18.50
CA VAL A 77 -6.03 -13.79 17.41
C VAL A 77 -5.30 -14.47 16.25
N GLN A 78 -6.01 -14.66 15.14
CA GLN A 78 -5.45 -15.34 13.99
C GLN A 78 -4.44 -14.38 13.35
N GLU A 79 -3.17 -14.77 13.33
CA GLU A 79 -2.12 -13.96 12.71
C GLU A 79 -2.09 -14.16 11.18
N PRO A 80 -1.82 -13.10 10.41
CA PRO A 80 -1.62 -13.19 8.96
C PRO A 80 -0.30 -13.87 8.60
N VAL A 81 -0.24 -14.42 7.39
CA VAL A 81 1.02 -14.64 6.68
C VAL A 81 1.38 -13.36 5.95
N ILE A 82 2.56 -12.82 6.20
CA ILE A 82 3.04 -11.55 5.63
C ILE A 82 4.25 -11.83 4.75
N HIS A 83 4.19 -11.39 3.49
CA HIS A 83 5.33 -11.35 2.57
C HIS A 83 5.70 -9.89 2.33
N SER A 84 6.98 -9.57 2.44
CA SER A 84 7.54 -8.23 2.22
C SER A 84 8.50 -8.26 1.04
N ALA A 85 8.30 -7.37 0.06
CA ALA A 85 9.17 -7.21 -1.11
C ALA A 85 9.73 -5.78 -1.15
N TYR A 86 11.05 -5.65 -1.21
CA TYR A 86 11.75 -4.37 -1.24
C TYR A 86 12.06 -3.97 -2.68
N GLU A 87 11.70 -2.75 -3.08
CA GLU A 87 12.13 -2.15 -4.35
C GLU A 87 13.36 -1.27 -4.11
N GLU A 88 14.47 -1.57 -4.77
CA GLU A 88 15.78 -0.98 -4.45
C GLU A 88 15.97 0.46 -4.94
N LYS A 89 15.27 0.91 -6.00
CA LYS A 89 15.45 2.25 -6.59
C LYS A 89 14.78 3.33 -5.75
N THR A 90 13.63 3.03 -5.17
CA THR A 90 12.81 3.94 -4.34
C THR A 90 12.99 3.69 -2.85
N GLY A 91 13.39 2.47 -2.46
CA GLY A 91 13.52 2.01 -1.08
C GLY A 91 12.19 1.58 -0.46
N THR A 92 11.17 1.35 -1.30
CA THR A 92 9.79 1.07 -0.89
C THR A 92 9.63 -0.40 -0.48
N TRP A 93 8.90 -0.63 0.60
CA TRP A 93 8.41 -1.94 0.99
C TRP A 93 6.98 -2.15 0.52
N GLN A 94 6.79 -3.20 -0.28
CA GLN A 94 5.49 -3.69 -0.74
C GLN A 94 5.11 -4.90 0.10
N TYR A 95 3.82 -5.05 0.45
CA TYR A 95 3.35 -6.16 1.28
C TYR A 95 2.23 -6.96 0.63
N VAL A 96 2.29 -8.29 0.79
CA VAL A 96 1.15 -9.19 0.57
C VAL A 96 0.79 -9.83 1.90
N VAL A 97 -0.43 -9.55 2.38
CA VAL A 97 -0.91 -9.95 3.71
C VAL A 97 -2.09 -10.90 3.55
N ALA A 98 -1.92 -12.16 3.97
CA ALA A 98 -2.86 -13.24 3.68
C ALA A 98 -3.42 -13.92 4.94
N ASP A 99 -4.70 -14.26 4.90
CA ASP A 99 -5.34 -15.20 5.81
C ASP A 99 -4.82 -16.63 5.50
N PRO A 100 -4.10 -17.29 6.43
CA PRO A 100 -3.60 -18.65 6.20
C PRO A 100 -4.72 -19.69 6.03
N SER A 101 -5.95 -19.40 6.50
CA SER A 101 -7.07 -20.34 6.50
C SER A 101 -7.91 -20.30 5.21
N SER A 102 -8.06 -19.11 4.60
CA SER A 102 -8.90 -18.92 3.40
C SER A 102 -8.12 -18.63 2.12
N LYS A 103 -6.81 -18.34 2.23
CA LYS A 103 -5.96 -17.81 1.16
C LYS A 103 -6.39 -16.44 0.61
N THR A 104 -7.36 -15.78 1.25
CA THR A 104 -7.70 -14.39 0.95
C THR A 104 -6.56 -13.49 1.38
N ALA A 105 -6.15 -12.56 0.53
CA ALA A 105 -5.04 -11.65 0.81
C ALA A 105 -5.34 -10.23 0.34
N VAL A 106 -4.50 -9.29 0.78
CA VAL A 106 -4.45 -7.91 0.27
C VAL A 106 -3.02 -7.56 -0.14
N ILE A 107 -2.89 -6.63 -1.07
CA ILE A 107 -1.63 -5.99 -1.44
C ILE A 107 -1.59 -4.61 -0.79
N ILE A 108 -0.45 -4.18 -0.24
CA ILE A 108 -0.24 -2.86 0.35
C ILE A 108 0.95 -2.17 -0.34
N ASP A 109 0.76 -0.91 -0.73
CA ASP A 109 1.75 0.00 -1.32
C ASP A 109 2.56 -0.61 -2.49
N PRO A 110 1.92 -1.12 -3.56
CA PRO A 110 2.62 -1.80 -4.66
C PRO A 110 3.30 -0.83 -5.64
N VAL A 111 4.51 -1.15 -6.10
CA VAL A 111 5.34 -0.26 -6.92
C VAL A 111 5.25 -0.60 -8.42
N LEU A 112 5.08 0.44 -9.24
CA LEU A 112 5.25 0.42 -10.69
C LEU A 112 6.60 1.04 -11.05
N ASP A 113 7.40 0.34 -11.86
CA ASP A 113 8.74 0.82 -12.22
C ASP A 113 8.65 2.06 -13.12
N TYR A 114 9.42 3.10 -12.79
CA TYR A 114 9.56 4.30 -13.62
C TYR A 114 11.01 4.78 -13.67
N ASP A 115 11.51 5.01 -14.88
CA ASP A 115 12.80 5.68 -15.09
C ASP A 115 12.57 7.16 -15.51
N PRO A 116 12.92 8.15 -14.66
CA PRO A 116 12.74 9.56 -14.98
C PRO A 116 13.65 10.04 -16.13
N ALA A 117 14.77 9.36 -16.41
CA ALA A 117 15.69 9.75 -17.47
C ALA A 117 15.17 9.38 -18.87
N THR A 118 14.51 8.24 -19.01
CA THR A 118 13.94 7.75 -20.27
C THR A 118 12.42 7.90 -20.37
N GLN A 119 11.75 8.26 -19.27
CA GLN A 119 10.30 8.28 -19.09
C GLN A 119 9.62 6.91 -19.33
N ILE A 120 10.38 5.81 -19.26
CA ILE A 120 9.84 4.46 -19.42
C ILE A 120 9.12 4.04 -18.13
N ILE A 121 7.90 3.54 -18.28
CA ILE A 121 7.16 2.80 -17.27
C ILE A 121 7.30 1.30 -17.57
N SER A 122 7.53 0.48 -16.55
CA SER A 122 7.52 -0.97 -16.68
C SER A 122 6.93 -1.67 -15.46
N SER A 123 6.67 -2.98 -15.58
CA SER A 123 5.89 -3.76 -14.61
C SER A 123 6.70 -4.79 -13.84
N GLN A 124 8.03 -4.88 -14.00
CA GLN A 124 8.80 -6.02 -13.47
C GLN A 124 8.63 -6.21 -11.94
N THR A 125 8.55 -5.10 -11.21
CA THR A 125 8.32 -5.12 -9.77
C THR A 125 6.92 -5.63 -9.43
N ALA A 126 5.88 -5.15 -10.13
CA ALA A 126 4.50 -5.61 -9.97
C ALA A 126 4.29 -7.07 -10.42
N ASP A 127 4.93 -7.50 -11.51
CA ASP A 127 4.95 -8.87 -12.03
C ASP A 127 5.55 -9.87 -11.03
N SER A 128 6.52 -9.42 -10.21
CA SER A 128 7.07 -10.23 -9.12
C SER A 128 6.03 -10.53 -8.03
N LEU A 129 5.16 -9.55 -7.71
CA LEU A 129 4.04 -9.75 -6.79
C LEU A 129 3.01 -10.71 -7.39
N LEU A 130 2.60 -10.52 -8.65
CA LEU A 130 1.67 -11.44 -9.34
C LEU A 130 2.19 -12.88 -9.36
N SER A 131 3.50 -13.06 -9.60
CA SER A 131 4.17 -14.36 -9.59
C SER A 131 4.11 -15.01 -8.21
N MET A 132 4.40 -14.25 -7.14
CA MET A 132 4.32 -14.72 -5.76
C MET A 132 2.89 -15.06 -5.33
N ILE A 133 1.91 -14.20 -5.66
CA ILE A 133 0.48 -14.41 -5.38
C ILE A 133 -0.01 -15.72 -6.01
N LYS A 134 0.38 -15.97 -7.26
CA LYS A 134 0.08 -17.22 -7.98
C LYS A 134 0.78 -18.44 -7.38
N GLU A 135 2.05 -18.31 -6.99
CA GLU A 135 2.81 -19.42 -6.36
C GLU A 135 2.21 -19.84 -5.00
N LYS A 136 1.71 -18.88 -4.21
CA LYS A 136 1.12 -19.15 -2.89
C LYS A 136 -0.37 -19.53 -2.94
N ASP A 137 -0.98 -19.53 -4.13
CA ASP A 137 -2.41 -19.75 -4.36
C ASP A 137 -3.28 -18.76 -3.55
N TYR A 138 -2.97 -17.46 -3.66
CA TYR A 138 -3.72 -16.40 -2.99
C TYR A 138 -4.79 -15.77 -3.88
N LYS A 139 -5.91 -15.40 -3.26
CA LYS A 139 -6.95 -14.57 -3.88
C LYS A 139 -6.93 -13.17 -3.26
N ILE A 140 -6.70 -12.16 -4.08
CA ILE A 140 -6.64 -10.76 -3.65
C ILE A 140 -8.05 -10.20 -3.50
N ASP A 141 -8.42 -9.75 -2.29
CA ASP A 141 -9.66 -9.02 -1.99
C ASP A 141 -9.49 -7.51 -2.25
N ARG A 142 -8.31 -6.95 -1.97
CA ARG A 142 -8.05 -5.50 -2.06
C ARG A 142 -6.62 -5.19 -2.44
N ILE A 143 -6.46 -4.03 -3.07
CA ILE A 143 -5.19 -3.33 -3.16
C ILE A 143 -5.33 -2.08 -2.29
N LEU A 144 -4.36 -1.83 -1.41
CA LEU A 144 -4.42 -0.84 -0.35
C LEU A 144 -3.26 0.14 -0.50
N GLU A 145 -3.55 1.43 -0.41
CA GLU A 145 -2.54 2.48 -0.29
C GLU A 145 -2.56 3.04 1.13
N THR A 146 -1.39 3.22 1.75
CA THR A 146 -1.26 3.96 3.02
C THR A 146 -1.44 5.45 2.83
N HIS A 147 -0.99 6.00 1.70
CA HIS A 147 -1.12 7.41 1.33
C HIS A 147 -0.83 7.62 -0.16
N ALA A 148 -1.05 8.82 -0.68
CA ALA A 148 -0.57 9.21 -2.00
C ALA A 148 0.96 9.39 -2.01
N HIS A 149 1.70 8.33 -2.33
CA HIS A 149 3.16 8.32 -2.36
C HIS A 149 3.76 9.39 -3.28
N ALA A 150 4.93 9.89 -2.90
CA ALA A 150 5.64 10.98 -3.60
C ALA A 150 6.99 10.55 -4.20
N ASP A 151 7.37 9.30 -3.99
CA ASP A 151 8.70 8.75 -4.28
C ASP A 151 8.66 7.63 -5.34
N HIS A 152 7.50 6.98 -5.53
CA HIS A 152 7.25 5.93 -6.52
C HIS A 152 5.85 6.05 -7.15
N LEU A 153 5.64 5.43 -8.32
CA LEU A 153 4.31 5.30 -8.93
C LEU A 153 3.65 4.03 -8.38
N THR A 154 2.38 4.08 -7.96
CA THR A 154 1.66 2.86 -7.56
C THR A 154 1.34 1.98 -8.77
N ALA A 155 1.52 0.67 -8.61
CA ALA A 155 1.07 -0.35 -9.55
C ALA A 155 -0.40 -0.77 -9.34
N ALA A 156 -1.16 -0.11 -8.46
CA ALA A 156 -2.51 -0.55 -8.08
C ALA A 156 -3.46 -0.75 -9.27
N SER A 157 -3.56 0.20 -10.21
CA SER A 157 -4.39 0.03 -11.42
C SER A 157 -3.91 -1.12 -12.32
N TYR A 158 -2.59 -1.28 -12.48
CA TYR A 158 -2.01 -2.35 -13.30
C TYR A 158 -2.30 -3.73 -12.69
N LEU A 159 -2.02 -3.90 -11.40
CA LEU A 159 -2.30 -5.13 -10.66
C LEU A 159 -3.79 -5.45 -10.63
N GLN A 160 -4.65 -4.44 -10.47
CA GLN A 160 -6.11 -4.62 -10.47
C GLN A 160 -6.61 -5.22 -11.79
N ASP A 161 -6.14 -4.72 -12.93
CA ASP A 161 -6.53 -5.21 -14.25
C ASP A 161 -6.00 -6.64 -14.48
N CYS A 162 -4.73 -6.90 -14.17
CA CYS A 162 -4.17 -8.26 -14.25
C CYS A 162 -4.88 -9.26 -13.34
N LEU A 163 -5.26 -8.86 -12.11
CA LEU A 163 -5.98 -9.72 -11.17
C LEU A 163 -7.44 -9.94 -11.60
N ALA A 164 -8.11 -8.92 -12.15
CA ALA A 164 -9.46 -9.08 -12.70
C ALA A 164 -9.52 -10.22 -13.73
N GLU A 165 -8.52 -10.33 -14.61
CA GLU A 165 -8.39 -11.42 -15.58
C GLU A 165 -7.98 -12.75 -14.91
N GLN A 166 -6.97 -12.75 -14.04
CA GLN A 166 -6.36 -13.98 -13.51
C GLN A 166 -7.21 -14.72 -12.47
N GLN A 167 -7.92 -14.01 -11.58
CA GLN A 167 -8.74 -14.59 -10.51
C GLN A 167 -10.26 -14.43 -10.72
N GLY A 168 -10.69 -13.85 -11.85
CA GLY A 168 -12.10 -13.63 -12.17
C GLY A 168 -12.82 -12.67 -11.21
N HIS A 169 -12.06 -11.87 -10.46
CA HIS A 169 -12.56 -10.89 -9.51
C HIS A 169 -11.64 -9.68 -9.53
N ARG A 170 -12.19 -8.50 -9.84
CA ARG A 170 -11.48 -7.22 -9.81
C ARG A 170 -11.40 -6.71 -8.35
N PRO A 171 -10.23 -6.76 -7.68
CA PRO A 171 -10.12 -6.28 -6.30
C PRO A 171 -10.23 -4.74 -6.29
N PRO A 172 -11.04 -4.12 -5.44
CA PRO A 172 -11.06 -2.65 -5.30
C PRO A 172 -9.71 -2.10 -4.82
N ILE A 173 -9.29 -0.99 -5.42
CA ILE A 173 -8.20 -0.16 -4.92
C ILE A 173 -8.77 0.76 -3.84
N CYS A 174 -8.16 0.74 -2.65
CA CYS A 174 -8.64 1.44 -1.47
C CYS A 174 -7.56 2.37 -0.90
N ILE A 175 -7.97 3.52 -0.39
CA ILE A 175 -7.10 4.51 0.29
C ILE A 175 -7.89 5.24 1.38
N GLY A 176 -7.20 5.88 2.32
CA GLY A 176 -7.81 6.76 3.32
C GLY A 176 -8.64 7.88 2.69
N ARG A 177 -9.83 8.15 3.23
CA ARG A 177 -10.82 9.11 2.65
C ARG A 177 -10.29 10.53 2.44
N ARG A 178 -9.31 10.94 3.24
CA ARG A 178 -8.64 12.25 3.13
C ARG A 178 -7.74 12.40 1.90
N ILE A 179 -7.60 11.37 1.05
CA ILE A 179 -7.03 11.49 -0.30
C ILE A 179 -7.63 12.65 -1.09
N ARG A 180 -8.92 12.97 -0.86
CA ARG A 180 -9.63 14.10 -1.47
C ARG A 180 -9.00 15.46 -1.16
N GLU A 181 -8.30 15.60 -0.03
CA GLU A 181 -7.59 16.83 0.34
C GLU A 181 -6.30 16.97 -0.48
N VAL A 182 -5.50 15.90 -0.54
CA VAL A 182 -4.31 15.80 -1.38
C VAL A 182 -4.65 16.01 -2.86
N GLN A 183 -5.69 15.34 -3.35
CA GLN A 183 -6.19 15.47 -4.72
C GLN A 183 -6.54 16.92 -5.06
N ARG A 184 -7.34 17.61 -4.24
CA ARG A 184 -7.68 19.04 -4.46
C ARG A 184 -6.47 19.96 -4.46
N LEU A 185 -5.46 19.65 -3.65
CA LEU A 185 -4.28 20.48 -3.47
C LEU A 185 -3.32 20.35 -4.65
N PHE A 186 -3.00 19.11 -5.05
CA PHE A 186 -2.06 18.85 -6.12
C PHE A 186 -2.68 18.88 -7.52
N SER A 187 -4.00 18.70 -7.68
CA SER A 187 -4.64 18.90 -8.99
C SER A 187 -4.48 20.32 -9.52
N GLN A 188 -4.47 21.32 -8.63
CA GLN A 188 -4.18 22.73 -8.97
C GLN A 188 -2.73 22.95 -9.36
N ILE A 189 -1.78 22.17 -8.82
CA ILE A 189 -0.34 22.29 -9.11
C ILE A 189 0.02 21.67 -10.46
N TYR A 190 -0.66 20.58 -10.84
CA TYR A 190 -0.37 19.82 -12.07
C TYR A 190 -1.39 20.02 -13.20
N ASP A 191 -2.38 20.90 -13.01
CA ASP A 191 -3.50 21.14 -13.93
C ASP A 191 -4.24 19.84 -14.31
N ILE A 192 -4.64 19.07 -13.29
CA ILE A 192 -5.40 17.82 -13.47
C ILE A 192 -6.89 18.12 -13.35
N PRO A 193 -7.72 17.80 -14.36
CA PRO A 193 -9.17 18.00 -14.26
C PRO A 193 -9.81 17.01 -13.29
N ALA A 194 -10.79 17.49 -12.51
CA ALA A 194 -11.44 16.75 -11.42
C ALA A 194 -11.89 15.32 -11.78
N HIS A 195 -12.49 15.17 -12.97
CA HIS A 195 -13.00 13.90 -13.49
C HIS A 195 -11.94 12.79 -13.71
N GLU A 196 -10.64 13.10 -13.63
CA GLU A 196 -9.57 12.09 -13.67
C GLU A 196 -9.22 11.50 -12.30
N TYR A 197 -9.58 12.16 -11.19
CA TYR A 197 -9.20 11.74 -9.84
C TYR A 197 -10.36 11.51 -8.86
N GLU A 198 -11.50 12.21 -9.00
CA GLU A 198 -12.57 12.19 -7.98
C GLU A 198 -13.11 10.78 -7.68
N ASP A 199 -13.22 9.94 -8.71
CA ASP A 199 -13.63 8.52 -8.64
C ASP A 199 -12.50 7.57 -9.12
N ALA A 200 -11.24 7.91 -8.81
CA ALA A 200 -10.10 7.08 -9.14
C ALA A 200 -9.99 5.81 -8.26
N PHE A 201 -10.30 5.94 -6.97
CA PHE A 201 -10.24 4.85 -6.00
C PHE A 201 -11.61 4.18 -5.87
N ASP A 202 -11.67 2.85 -5.92
CA ASP A 202 -12.93 2.11 -5.82
C ASP A 202 -13.54 2.16 -4.40
N LYS A 203 -12.72 2.40 -3.37
CA LYS A 203 -13.21 2.62 -1.99
C LYS A 203 -12.38 3.64 -1.21
N LEU A 204 -13.09 4.58 -0.56
CA LEU A 204 -12.52 5.53 0.40
C LEU A 204 -12.80 5.12 1.84
N LEU A 205 -11.74 4.79 2.56
CA LEU A 205 -11.76 4.19 3.88
C LEU A 205 -11.88 5.26 4.99
N ASP A 206 -12.76 5.02 5.97
CA ASP A 206 -12.91 5.84 7.17
C ASP A 206 -11.87 5.51 8.25
N ASP A 207 -11.64 6.48 9.14
CA ASP A 207 -10.89 6.26 10.38
C ASP A 207 -11.59 5.19 11.24
N ASP A 208 -10.81 4.30 11.85
CA ASP A 208 -11.28 3.17 12.67
C ASP A 208 -12.25 2.20 11.93
N GLU A 209 -12.44 2.35 10.61
CA GLU A 209 -13.21 1.41 9.80
C GLU A 209 -12.60 0.02 9.88
N THR A 210 -13.44 -1.02 9.91
CA THR A 210 -13.00 -2.40 9.84
C THR A 210 -13.49 -3.10 8.57
N PHE A 211 -12.63 -3.93 8.00
CA PHE A 211 -12.97 -4.84 6.91
C PHE A 211 -12.30 -6.20 7.13
N ASN A 212 -12.83 -7.24 6.48
CA ASN A 212 -12.30 -8.59 6.62
C ASN A 212 -11.35 -8.93 5.47
N ILE A 213 -10.31 -9.71 5.79
CA ILE A 213 -9.43 -10.38 4.83
C ILE A 213 -9.60 -11.87 5.11
N GLY A 214 -10.54 -12.52 4.43
CA GLY A 214 -10.99 -13.86 4.81
C GLY A 214 -11.61 -13.86 6.21
N ARG A 215 -10.94 -14.52 7.17
CA ARG A 215 -11.28 -14.55 8.60
C ARG A 215 -10.53 -13.53 9.45
N LEU A 216 -9.50 -12.89 8.91
CA LEU A 216 -8.80 -11.80 9.59
C LEU A 216 -9.66 -10.54 9.57
N THR A 217 -9.57 -9.72 10.61
CA THR A 217 -10.10 -8.34 10.61
C THR A 217 -8.95 -7.36 10.49
N ALA A 218 -9.06 -6.44 9.54
CA ALA A 218 -8.21 -5.27 9.41
C ALA A 218 -8.93 -4.04 9.99
N THR A 219 -8.19 -3.16 10.66
CA THR A 219 -8.68 -1.85 11.13
C THR A 219 -7.85 -0.74 10.52
N ILE A 220 -8.50 0.31 10.03
CA ILE A 220 -7.87 1.53 9.54
C ILE A 220 -7.43 2.39 10.72
N VAL A 221 -6.17 2.82 10.72
CA VAL A 221 -5.63 3.73 11.74
C VAL A 221 -5.22 5.02 11.04
N HIS A 222 -5.90 6.14 11.32
CA HIS A 222 -5.47 7.44 10.77
C HIS A 222 -4.15 7.87 11.41
N LEU A 223 -3.14 8.16 10.59
CA LEU A 223 -1.76 8.44 11.00
C LEU A 223 -1.20 9.70 10.30
N PRO A 224 -1.92 10.84 10.33
CA PRO A 224 -1.53 12.05 9.62
C PRO A 224 -0.18 12.60 10.11
N GLY A 225 0.44 13.40 9.26
CA GLY A 225 1.63 14.20 9.59
C GLY A 225 2.70 14.17 8.51
N HIS A 226 2.88 13.02 7.86
CA HIS A 226 3.63 12.97 6.60
C HIS A 226 2.82 13.62 5.47
N THR A 227 1.59 13.14 5.31
CA THR A 227 0.51 13.70 4.48
C THR A 227 -0.80 13.68 5.29
N PRO A 228 -1.84 14.46 4.92
CA PRO A 228 -3.11 14.46 5.65
C PRO A 228 -3.97 13.20 5.39
N ASP A 229 -3.76 12.52 4.26
CA ASP A 229 -4.46 11.30 3.85
C ASP A 229 -3.92 10.02 4.49
N HIS A 230 -2.77 10.10 5.16
CA HIS A 230 -2.02 8.95 5.64
C HIS A 230 -2.81 8.07 6.62
N VAL A 231 -2.89 6.78 6.30
CA VAL A 231 -3.45 5.71 7.12
C VAL A 231 -2.48 4.55 7.27
N GLY A 232 -2.61 3.84 8.39
CA GLY A 232 -2.02 2.51 8.58
C GLY A 232 -3.08 1.42 8.66
N TYR A 233 -2.68 0.19 8.39
CA TYR A 233 -3.54 -1.00 8.42
C TYR A 233 -3.14 -1.91 9.57
N LYS A 234 -3.99 -2.02 10.60
CA LYS A 234 -3.79 -2.94 11.73
C LYS A 234 -4.41 -4.30 11.42
N ILE A 235 -3.60 -5.37 11.42
CA ILE A 235 -4.02 -6.75 11.06
C ILE A 235 -3.33 -7.73 12.02
N GLY A 236 -4.11 -8.36 12.93
CA GLY A 236 -3.54 -9.16 14.02
C GLY A 236 -2.62 -8.33 14.94
N GLY A 237 -1.49 -8.90 15.34
CA GLY A 237 -0.41 -8.24 16.07
C GLY A 237 0.51 -7.32 15.23
N ASN A 238 0.02 -6.82 14.10
CA ASN A 238 0.80 -6.07 13.11
C ASN A 238 0.12 -4.75 12.74
N VAL A 239 0.90 -3.71 12.46
CA VAL A 239 0.44 -2.47 11.83
C VAL A 239 1.36 -2.11 10.68
N PHE A 240 0.82 -2.03 9.47
CA PHE A 240 1.49 -1.45 8.30
C PHE A 240 1.29 0.06 8.37
N CYS A 241 2.35 0.81 8.67
CA CYS A 241 2.27 2.23 9.01
C CYS A 241 2.74 3.18 7.92
N GLY A 242 3.01 2.70 6.71
CA GLY A 242 3.55 3.50 5.59
C GLY A 242 4.68 4.43 6.04
N ASP A 243 4.64 5.67 5.55
CA ASP A 243 5.58 6.73 5.93
C ASP A 243 5.15 7.48 7.20
N SER A 244 5.16 6.76 8.33
CA SER A 244 4.98 7.36 9.66
C SER A 244 6.26 7.22 10.50
N ILE A 245 6.56 6.01 10.97
CA ILE A 245 7.79 5.66 11.66
C ILE A 245 8.61 4.76 10.74
N PHE A 246 9.93 4.98 10.66
CA PHE A 246 10.86 4.14 9.90
C PHE A 246 11.65 3.20 10.82
N HIS A 247 12.60 2.46 10.26
CA HIS A 247 13.57 1.72 11.07
C HIS A 247 14.27 2.66 12.07
N ALA A 248 14.58 2.15 13.26
CA ALA A 248 14.92 2.96 14.43
C ALA A 248 16.16 3.88 14.25
N ASP A 249 17.10 3.53 13.38
CA ASP A 249 18.26 4.38 13.06
C ASP A 249 17.90 5.58 12.16
N ILE A 250 16.90 5.44 11.29
CA ILE A 250 16.37 6.51 10.41
C ILE A 250 15.41 7.44 11.16
N GLY A 251 14.62 6.88 12.09
CA GLY A 251 13.68 7.63 12.91
C GLY A 251 12.27 7.71 12.31
N THR A 252 11.94 8.80 11.63
CA THR A 252 10.58 9.12 11.13
C THR A 252 10.57 9.81 9.77
N ALA A 253 9.42 9.78 9.10
CA ALA A 253 9.16 10.46 7.83
C ALA A 253 9.31 11.99 7.91
N ARG A 254 9.41 12.64 6.75
CA ARG A 254 9.40 14.11 6.56
C ARG A 254 7.99 14.68 6.70
N CYS A 255 7.84 15.97 6.99
CA CYS A 255 6.54 16.64 7.23
C CYS A 255 6.33 17.91 6.40
N ASP A 256 7.20 18.20 5.44
CA ASP A 256 7.21 19.42 4.62
C ASP A 256 6.41 19.33 3.31
N PHE A 257 5.74 18.20 3.05
CA PHE A 257 4.75 18.16 2.00
C PHE A 257 3.59 19.11 2.29
N PRO A 258 2.94 19.69 1.27
CA PRO A 258 1.69 20.44 1.43
C PRO A 258 0.63 19.66 2.24
N GLY A 259 0.31 20.15 3.44
CA GLY A 259 -0.60 19.51 4.40
C GLY A 259 0.08 18.58 5.43
N GLY A 260 1.40 18.41 5.36
CA GLY A 260 2.21 17.74 6.38
C GLY A 260 2.35 18.57 7.67
N SER A 261 2.64 17.88 8.77
CA SER A 261 2.62 18.42 10.12
C SER A 261 3.47 17.56 11.07
N ALA A 262 4.57 18.12 11.58
CA ALA A 262 5.41 17.46 12.58
C ALA A 262 4.68 17.25 13.92
N ASP A 263 3.75 18.13 14.25
CA ASP A 263 2.87 18.01 15.41
C ASP A 263 1.98 16.77 15.32
N ASP A 264 1.40 16.53 14.14
CA ASP A 264 0.55 15.37 13.90
C ASP A 264 1.35 14.09 13.71
N LEU A 265 2.53 14.14 13.06
CA LEU A 265 3.39 12.98 12.95
C LEU A 265 3.86 12.50 14.34
N TYR A 266 4.14 13.42 15.27
CA TYR A 266 4.40 13.06 16.67
C TYR A 266 3.20 12.36 17.32
N ASN A 267 1.99 12.90 17.14
CA ASN A 267 0.76 12.33 17.71
C ASN A 267 0.46 10.94 17.13
N SER A 268 0.57 10.77 15.81
CA SER A 268 0.43 9.51 15.07
C SER A 268 1.47 8.49 15.49
N GLY A 269 2.73 8.91 15.62
CA GLY A 269 3.79 8.06 16.13
C GLY A 269 3.55 7.64 17.58
N ARG A 270 3.09 8.54 18.46
CA ARG A 270 2.72 8.18 19.84
C ARG A 270 1.48 7.28 19.91
N LYS A 271 0.54 7.38 18.95
CA LYS A 271 -0.57 6.42 18.78
C LYS A 271 -0.05 5.02 18.46
N LEU A 272 0.91 4.89 17.55
CA LEU A 272 1.57 3.61 17.23
C LEU A 272 2.34 3.04 18.42
N LEU A 273 3.11 3.87 19.13
CA LEU A 273 3.91 3.44 20.28
C LEU A 273 3.10 3.16 21.56
N ALA A 274 1.79 3.44 21.56
CA ALA A 274 0.86 3.07 22.63
C ALA A 274 0.24 1.66 22.47
N LEU A 275 0.53 0.97 21.35
CA LEU A 275 0.14 -0.42 21.13
C LEU A 275 0.99 -1.38 22.02
N PRO A 276 0.58 -2.65 22.18
CA PRO A 276 1.37 -3.63 22.94
C PRO A 276 2.82 -3.74 22.45
N ASP A 277 3.77 -3.92 23.38
CA ASP A 277 5.22 -3.90 23.16
C ASP A 277 5.66 -4.87 22.03
N GLU A 278 4.98 -6.00 21.89
CA GLU A 278 5.20 -7.05 20.88
C GLU A 278 4.63 -6.75 19.49
N THR A 279 3.80 -5.70 19.34
CA THR A 279 3.18 -5.33 18.07
C THR A 279 4.25 -4.97 17.05
N LYS A 280 4.18 -5.55 15.85
CA LYS A 280 5.11 -5.26 14.75
C LYS A 280 4.64 -4.04 13.97
N ILE A 281 5.49 -3.02 13.85
CA ILE A 281 5.28 -1.85 13.01
C ILE A 281 6.06 -2.07 11.72
N TRP A 282 5.34 -2.28 10.61
CA TRP A 282 5.85 -2.51 9.27
C TRP A 282 5.87 -1.19 8.49
N THR A 283 7.02 -0.81 7.94
CA THR A 283 7.28 0.55 7.41
C THR A 283 7.02 0.65 5.91
N GLY A 284 6.68 1.85 5.41
CA GLY A 284 6.53 2.08 3.96
C GLY A 284 7.86 2.08 3.21
N HIS A 285 8.91 2.60 3.86
CA HIS A 285 10.26 2.69 3.31
C HIS A 285 11.32 2.20 4.29
N ASP A 286 12.49 1.88 3.73
CA ASP A 286 13.73 1.74 4.48
C ASP A 286 14.95 2.19 3.67
N TYR A 287 15.95 2.72 4.37
CA TYR A 287 17.17 3.29 3.79
C TYR A 287 18.38 2.84 4.63
N PRO A 288 18.79 1.56 4.52
CA PRO A 288 19.81 0.99 5.40
C PRO A 288 21.15 1.71 5.30
N SER A 289 21.70 2.09 6.45
CA SER A 289 23.07 2.60 6.53
C SER A 289 24.08 1.50 6.16
N ASN A 290 25.29 1.89 5.73
CA ASN A 290 26.39 0.96 5.47
C ASN A 290 26.72 0.03 6.66
N VAL A 291 26.37 0.43 7.88
CA VAL A 291 26.56 -0.36 9.12
C VAL A 291 25.43 -1.39 9.30
N ARG A 292 24.20 -1.06 8.89
CA ARG A 292 23.04 -1.97 8.97
C ARG A 292 23.00 -2.98 7.82
N GLY A 293 23.51 -2.61 6.64
CA GLY A 293 23.81 -3.50 5.52
C GLY A 293 22.60 -3.97 4.69
N ALA A 294 21.50 -4.37 5.32
CA ALA A 294 20.29 -4.85 4.65
C ALA A 294 19.04 -4.11 5.14
N PRO A 295 18.01 -3.96 4.28
CA PRO A 295 16.75 -3.34 4.68
C PRO A 295 15.97 -4.29 5.60
N VAL A 296 15.21 -3.71 6.54
CA VAL A 296 14.45 -4.40 7.57
C VAL A 296 13.00 -3.88 7.54
N PRO A 297 12.00 -4.72 7.21
CA PRO A 297 10.63 -4.25 6.94
C PRO A 297 9.84 -3.85 8.20
N TRP A 298 10.23 -4.30 9.39
CA TRP A 298 9.52 -3.99 10.63
C TRP A 298 10.42 -3.98 11.86
N LEU A 299 9.95 -3.28 12.90
CA LEU A 299 10.46 -3.37 14.28
C LEU A 299 9.28 -3.52 15.24
N SER A 300 9.52 -4.05 16.45
CA SER A 300 8.46 -4.06 17.48
C SER A 300 8.25 -2.66 18.06
N VAL A 301 7.06 -2.40 18.63
CA VAL A 301 6.78 -1.18 19.42
C VAL A 301 7.86 -0.98 20.49
N LYS A 302 8.24 -2.06 21.19
CA LYS A 302 9.29 -2.05 22.21
C LYS A 302 10.65 -1.60 21.67
N ASP A 303 11.04 -2.05 20.47
CA ASP A 303 12.30 -1.65 19.85
C ASP A 303 12.26 -0.18 19.41
N GLN A 304 11.14 0.28 18.86
CA GLN A 304 10.96 1.68 18.48
C GLN A 304 10.98 2.62 19.70
N ARG A 305 10.25 2.28 20.76
CA ARG A 305 10.23 3.03 22.04
C ARG A 305 11.61 3.17 22.70
N ARG A 306 12.49 2.17 22.50
CA ARG A 306 13.85 2.17 23.05
C ARG A 306 14.86 2.87 22.15
N ASN A 307 14.81 2.59 20.85
CA ASN A 307 15.94 2.82 19.95
C ASN A 307 15.67 3.87 18.86
N ASN A 308 14.41 4.28 18.62
CA ASN A 308 14.10 5.21 17.54
C ASN A 308 14.76 6.57 17.79
N THR A 309 15.64 6.99 16.87
CA THR A 309 16.46 8.20 16.99
C THR A 309 15.65 9.49 17.10
N HIS A 310 14.41 9.50 16.60
CA HIS A 310 13.51 10.65 16.66
C HIS A 310 12.40 10.51 17.72
N LEU A 311 11.91 9.31 17.99
CA LEU A 311 10.63 9.09 18.71
C LEU A 311 10.70 8.10 19.90
N ASN A 312 11.89 7.74 20.37
CA ASN A 312 12.02 6.95 21.60
C ASN A 312 11.34 7.63 22.82
N ASP A 313 11.12 6.89 23.91
CA ASP A 313 10.36 7.33 25.08
C ASP A 313 10.95 8.58 25.77
N ASN A 314 12.23 8.91 25.56
CA ASN A 314 12.86 10.11 26.13
C ASN A 314 12.59 11.39 25.32
N VAL A 315 11.99 11.30 24.13
CA VAL A 315 11.75 12.47 23.26
C VAL A 315 10.36 13.06 23.50
N ASN A 316 10.33 14.25 24.10
CA ASN A 316 9.11 15.04 24.22
C ASN A 316 8.68 15.68 22.88
N LYS A 317 7.44 16.16 22.79
CA LYS A 317 6.87 16.73 21.56
C LYS A 317 7.66 17.92 21.00
N ALA A 318 8.09 18.86 21.85
CA ALA A 318 8.79 20.05 21.41
C ALA A 318 10.14 19.67 20.76
N ASN A 319 10.91 18.78 21.39
CA ASN A 319 12.16 18.27 20.84
C ASN A 319 11.96 17.57 19.48
N PHE A 320 10.90 16.77 19.33
CA PHE A 320 10.57 16.13 18.04
C PHE A 320 10.23 17.16 16.96
N VAL A 321 9.34 18.12 17.26
CA VAL A 321 8.89 19.13 16.29
C VAL A 321 10.07 19.98 15.81
N THR A 322 10.93 20.43 16.73
CA THR A 322 12.16 21.16 16.37
C THR A 322 13.09 20.30 15.50
N LEU A 323 13.39 19.05 15.91
CA LEU A 323 14.23 18.14 15.13
C LEU A 323 13.68 17.94 13.72
N ARG A 324 12.38 17.68 13.59
CA ARG A 324 11.73 17.37 12.32
C ARG A 324 11.72 18.58 11.39
N GLN A 325 11.34 19.76 11.90
CA GLN A 325 11.33 21.01 11.12
C GLN A 325 12.72 21.43 10.66
N THR A 326 13.74 21.34 11.53
CA THR A 326 15.14 21.62 11.15
C THR A 326 15.61 20.66 10.06
N ARG A 327 15.35 19.36 10.23
CA ARG A 327 15.78 18.33 9.26
C ARG A 327 15.05 18.48 7.93
N ASP A 328 13.76 18.80 7.93
CA ASP A 328 12.98 18.97 6.70
C ASP A 328 13.45 20.17 5.86
N ALA A 329 13.87 21.27 6.51
CA ALA A 329 14.45 22.43 5.82
C ALA A 329 15.77 22.14 5.09
N GLU A 330 16.43 21.02 5.39
CA GLU A 330 17.67 20.56 4.73
C GLU A 330 17.42 19.51 3.63
N LEU A 331 16.20 18.95 3.53
CA LEU A 331 15.89 17.89 2.57
C LEU A 331 15.57 18.44 1.17
N SER A 332 16.17 17.83 0.15
CA SER A 332 15.73 18.00 -1.24
C SER A 332 14.34 17.40 -1.47
N GLU A 333 13.65 17.86 -2.52
CA GLU A 333 12.42 17.22 -3.01
C GLU A 333 12.69 15.76 -3.44
N PRO A 334 11.73 14.83 -3.26
CA PRO A 334 11.86 13.47 -3.78
C PRO A 334 12.10 13.45 -5.30
N LYS A 335 12.93 12.50 -5.77
CA LYS A 335 13.33 12.42 -7.18
C LYS A 335 12.15 12.27 -8.15
N LEU A 336 11.07 11.60 -7.71
CA LEU A 336 9.87 11.33 -8.51
C LEU A 336 8.64 12.14 -8.06
N LEU A 337 8.80 13.16 -7.21
CA LEU A 337 7.71 13.93 -6.58
C LEU A 337 6.55 14.25 -7.53
N HIS A 338 6.88 14.84 -8.68
CA HIS A 338 5.88 15.30 -9.61
C HIS A 338 5.25 14.17 -10.42
N GLN A 339 6.01 13.13 -10.76
CA GLN A 339 5.54 12.00 -11.54
C GLN A 339 4.65 11.09 -10.69
N SER A 340 5.11 10.73 -9.49
CA SER A 340 4.38 9.91 -8.52
C SER A 340 3.02 10.50 -8.18
N LEU A 341 2.96 11.76 -7.72
CA LEU A 341 1.69 12.36 -7.28
C LEU A 341 0.65 12.43 -8.42
N GLN A 342 1.06 12.71 -9.65
CA GLN A 342 0.14 12.76 -10.80
C GLN A 342 -0.48 11.39 -11.11
N ILE A 343 0.25 10.30 -10.92
CA ILE A 343 -0.23 8.92 -11.14
C ILE A 343 -1.02 8.42 -9.91
N ASN A 344 -0.52 8.70 -8.71
CA ASN A 344 -1.04 8.15 -7.46
C ASN A 344 -2.38 8.79 -7.08
N MET A 345 -2.58 10.09 -7.35
CA MET A 345 -3.90 10.72 -7.26
C MET A 345 -4.97 10.09 -8.17
N ARG A 346 -4.54 9.43 -9.25
CA ARG A 346 -5.37 8.68 -10.20
C ARG A 346 -5.43 7.17 -9.87
N ALA A 347 -5.06 6.77 -8.65
CA ALA A 347 -5.01 5.37 -8.20
C ALA A 347 -4.13 4.45 -9.10
N GLY A 348 -3.05 5.00 -9.66
CA GLY A 348 -2.17 4.27 -10.58
C GLY A 348 -2.58 4.33 -12.05
N ARG A 349 -3.72 4.95 -12.39
CA ARG A 349 -4.14 5.13 -13.79
C ARG A 349 -3.26 6.18 -14.47
N LEU A 350 -2.77 5.85 -15.67
CA LEU A 350 -2.02 6.80 -16.49
C LEU A 350 -2.93 7.95 -16.97
N PRO A 351 -2.39 9.17 -17.21
CA PRO A 351 -3.13 10.25 -17.87
C PRO A 351 -3.66 9.79 -19.22
N LYS A 352 -4.85 10.26 -19.59
CA LYS A 352 -5.43 9.95 -20.91
C LYS A 352 -4.47 10.40 -22.02
N PRO A 353 -4.27 9.60 -23.08
CA PRO A 353 -3.49 10.02 -24.23
C PRO A 353 -4.05 11.29 -24.87
N THR A 354 -3.17 12.19 -25.29
CA THR A 354 -3.51 13.35 -26.11
C THR A 354 -4.01 12.94 -27.50
N LEU A 355 -4.46 13.91 -28.30
CA LEU A 355 -4.81 13.69 -29.72
C LEU A 355 -3.66 13.12 -30.57
N SER A 356 -2.41 13.29 -30.14
CA SER A 356 -1.23 12.69 -30.79
C SER A 356 -0.84 11.32 -30.22
N GLY A 357 -1.62 10.76 -29.28
CA GLY A 357 -1.43 9.42 -28.73
C GLY A 357 -0.44 9.33 -27.57
N HIS A 358 0.03 10.44 -27.01
CA HIS A 358 0.97 10.46 -25.89
C HIS A 358 0.25 10.75 -24.57
N SER A 359 0.47 9.95 -23.53
CA SER A 359 0.14 10.33 -22.15
C SER A 359 1.25 11.26 -21.62
N LEU A 360 0.88 12.41 -21.05
CA LEU A 360 1.81 13.45 -20.61
C LEU A 360 1.74 13.67 -19.10
N LEU A 361 2.87 14.03 -18.50
CA LEU A 361 3.00 14.49 -17.12
C LEU A 361 3.43 15.96 -17.12
N HIS A 362 2.81 16.77 -16.27
CA HIS A 362 3.06 18.21 -16.18
C HIS A 362 4.03 18.52 -15.05
N LEU A 363 4.99 19.42 -15.26
CA LEU A 363 6.01 19.79 -14.27
C LEU A 363 5.98 21.30 -14.00
N PRO A 364 5.75 21.76 -12.76
CA PRO A 364 5.73 23.18 -12.45
C PRO A 364 7.16 23.76 -12.53
N LEU A 365 7.36 24.76 -13.38
CA LEU A 365 8.66 25.41 -13.56
C LEU A 365 8.94 26.43 -12.45
N LYS A 366 10.09 26.32 -11.78
CA LYS A 366 10.54 27.25 -10.72
C LYS A 366 11.59 28.21 -11.28
N LEU A 367 11.20 29.47 -11.52
CA LEU A 367 12.13 30.54 -11.90
C LEU A 367 12.83 31.11 -10.66
N LYS A 368 14.15 30.92 -10.54
CA LYS A 368 14.95 31.44 -9.41
C LYS A 368 15.86 32.57 -9.87
N ASN A 369 15.62 33.78 -9.37
CA ASN A 369 16.42 34.99 -9.61
C ASN A 369 16.52 35.42 -11.10
N ILE A 370 15.56 35.04 -11.93
CA ILE A 370 15.47 35.45 -13.33
C ILE A 370 14.14 36.16 -13.54
N ALA A 371 14.20 37.45 -13.89
CA ALA A 371 13.04 38.21 -14.36
C ALA A 371 12.81 37.94 -15.86
N TRP A 372 12.41 36.70 -16.18
CA TRP A 372 11.94 36.35 -17.52
C TRP A 372 10.43 36.64 -17.56
N ASP A 373 10.02 37.73 -18.22
CA ASP A 373 8.61 38.12 -18.25
C ASP A 373 7.81 37.18 -19.16
N ALA A 374 7.18 36.19 -18.55
CA ALA A 374 6.32 35.22 -19.22
C ALA A 374 4.85 35.68 -19.30
N ARG A 375 4.54 36.96 -19.04
CA ARG A 375 3.19 37.54 -19.23
C ARG A 375 2.95 38.07 -20.65
N ALA A 376 3.47 37.35 -21.65
CA ALA A 376 3.35 37.68 -23.07
C ALA A 376 3.02 36.43 -23.91
N ALA A 377 1.86 35.83 -23.62
CA ALA A 377 1.08 34.96 -24.51
C ALA A 377 -0.39 35.00 -24.07
#